data_AF-A0A8H2XKF4-F1
#
_entry.id   AF-A0A8H2XKF4-F1
#
_cell.length_a   1.000
_cell.length_b   1.000
_cell.length_c   1.000
_cell.angle_alpha   90.00
_cell.angle_beta   90.00
_cell.angle_gamma   90.00
#
_symmetry.space_group_name_H-M   'P 1'
#
loop_
_entity.id
_entity.type
_entity.pdbx_description
1 polymer ?
#
loop_
_entity_poly.entity_id
_entity_poly.type
_entity_poly.pdbx_seq_one_letter_code
_entity_poly.pdbx_strand_id
1 'polypeptide(L)'
;MIDNRLKDPSSAIGNTDNALFAGLISYGVRMAIVEEVYVDRRDNWIKEEIEETVKQMNMGITRLLQKLNLPGSLDALDRPAGLPPSLLRRSDEIRSMGGTDALQALINEVQTLGRSAGGILDEAFDILDNEASEDETFFAQLPEDGAQIATQSGYLASHLANKDLTAKANSYRQILDNAASSDATVRNKWEEWEENVTVLCSNPDEMELMVPSHATSQSSESTQAHTYARAIRAALEDLDDLRNTRARCIESARQRASTDDIKPRIVREAAGLARWVEVKPAMFESTMEEELGKFDRYKESVEEGRAKQEELLTKVEQLNELLIQARTDDPVLKQREAALQSLDLAYHRYLEVLSNVTEGSKTHFGMNAAAGVSYAVANEG
;
A
#
# COMPACT_ATOMS: atom_id res chain seq x y z
N MET A 1 -55.56 -20.73 7.91
CA MET A 1 -54.40 -20.06 8.52
C MET A 1 -53.20 -20.95 8.26
N ILE A 2 -52.24 -20.51 7.45
CA ILE A 2 -51.03 -21.28 7.18
C ILE A 2 -50.09 -21.02 8.36
N ASP A 3 -49.72 -22.08 9.07
CA ASP A 3 -48.92 -22.01 10.29
C ASP A 3 -47.53 -21.42 9.97
N ASN A 4 -47.24 -20.24 10.53
CA ASN A 4 -46.01 -19.48 10.27
C ASN A 4 -44.75 -20.18 10.81
N ARG A 5 -44.89 -21.30 11.54
CA ARG A 5 -43.78 -22.09 12.12
C ARG A 5 -42.96 -22.87 11.10
N LEU A 6 -43.46 -23.06 9.87
CA LEU A 6 -42.73 -23.73 8.78
C LEU A 6 -41.75 -22.80 8.03
N LYS A 7 -41.79 -21.49 8.31
CA LYS A 7 -40.88 -20.51 7.66
C LYS A 7 -39.55 -20.36 8.39
N ASP A 8 -39.48 -20.73 9.66
CA ASP A 8 -38.27 -20.66 10.46
C ASP A 8 -38.14 -21.91 11.36
N PRO A 9 -37.48 -22.98 10.87
CA PRO A 9 -37.41 -24.27 11.56
C PRO A 9 -36.65 -24.19 12.90
N SER A 10 -35.82 -23.17 13.09
CA SER A 10 -35.12 -22.84 14.34
C SER A 10 -36.08 -22.56 15.48
N SER A 11 -37.20 -21.89 15.18
CA SER A 11 -38.24 -21.56 16.16
C SER A 11 -39.09 -22.77 16.58
N ALA A 12 -39.07 -23.86 15.81
CA ALA A 12 -39.88 -25.05 16.03
C ALA A 12 -39.16 -26.14 16.83
N ILE A 13 -37.82 -26.16 16.82
CA ILE A 13 -37.01 -27.27 17.35
C ILE A 13 -36.54 -27.03 18.79
N GLY A 14 -36.57 -25.80 19.30
CA GLY A 14 -36.05 -25.50 20.65
C GLY A 14 -34.54 -25.70 20.72
N ASN A 15 -34.02 -26.12 21.89
CA ASN A 15 -32.58 -26.11 22.18
C ASN A 15 -31.75 -26.90 21.14
N THR A 16 -30.80 -26.22 20.50
CA THR A 16 -30.15 -26.64 19.24
C THR A 16 -28.95 -27.57 19.39
N ASP A 17 -28.51 -27.84 20.63
CA ASP A 17 -27.23 -28.53 20.88
C ASP A 17 -27.22 -30.03 20.52
N ASN A 18 -28.39 -30.66 20.33
CA ASN A 18 -28.53 -32.08 19.93
C ASN A 18 -29.33 -32.27 18.63
N ALA A 19 -29.47 -31.21 17.81
CA ALA A 19 -30.18 -31.32 16.55
C ALA A 19 -29.38 -32.17 15.55
N LEU A 20 -29.99 -33.22 15.00
CA LEU A 20 -29.42 -34.14 13.99
C LEU A 20 -28.83 -33.42 12.75
N PHE A 21 -29.19 -32.15 12.53
CA PHE A 21 -28.80 -31.34 11.38
C PHE A 21 -28.09 -30.04 11.79
N ALA A 22 -27.38 -30.03 12.93
CA ALA A 22 -26.59 -28.87 13.36
C ALA A 22 -25.55 -28.40 12.32
N GLY A 23 -25.08 -29.29 11.43
CA GLY A 23 -24.22 -28.95 10.29
C GLY A 23 -24.94 -28.45 9.03
N LEU A 24 -26.28 -28.34 9.06
CA LEU A 24 -27.06 -27.88 7.92
C LEU A 24 -27.08 -26.35 7.89
N ILE A 25 -26.22 -25.78 7.05
CA ILE A 25 -26.16 -24.34 6.80
C ILE A 25 -27.55 -23.84 6.38
N SER A 26 -28.07 -22.79 7.03
CA SER A 26 -29.38 -22.25 6.68
C SER A 26 -29.36 -21.67 5.26
N TYR A 27 -30.51 -21.67 4.57
CA TYR A 27 -30.61 -21.07 3.23
C TYR A 27 -30.12 -19.61 3.22
N GLY A 28 -30.39 -18.85 4.30
CA GLY A 28 -29.90 -17.49 4.47
C GLY A 28 -28.38 -17.40 4.54
N VAL A 29 -27.72 -18.33 5.24
CA VAL A 29 -26.25 -18.37 5.31
C VAL A 29 -25.63 -18.76 3.95
N ARG A 30 -26.25 -19.67 3.19
CA ARG A 30 -25.81 -19.93 1.81
C ARG A 30 -25.94 -18.70 0.91
N MET A 31 -27.02 -17.93 1.03
CA MET A 31 -27.17 -16.70 0.25
C MET A 31 -26.15 -15.63 0.66
N ALA A 32 -25.84 -15.54 1.96
CA ALA A 32 -24.82 -14.63 2.47
C ALA A 32 -23.42 -14.99 1.93
N ILE A 33 -23.08 -16.28 1.83
CA ILE A 33 -21.81 -16.72 1.22
C ILE A 33 -21.73 -16.30 -0.26
N VAL A 34 -22.83 -16.43 -1.02
CA VAL A 34 -22.85 -16.00 -2.43
C VAL A 34 -22.70 -14.48 -2.56
N GLU A 35 -23.33 -13.72 -1.66
CA GLU A 35 -23.16 -12.26 -1.60
C GLU A 35 -21.73 -11.86 -1.25
N GLU A 36 -21.13 -12.47 -0.23
CA GLU A 36 -19.75 -12.19 0.21
C GLU A 36 -18.76 -12.44 -0.93
N VAL A 37 -18.90 -13.56 -1.64
CA VAL A 37 -18.08 -13.86 -2.83
C VAL A 37 -18.23 -12.79 -3.92
N TYR A 38 -19.44 -12.27 -4.14
CA TYR A 38 -19.65 -11.17 -5.10
C TYR A 38 -19.01 -9.87 -4.62
N VAL A 39 -19.19 -9.50 -3.35
CA VAL A 39 -18.62 -8.29 -2.76
C VAL A 39 -17.10 -8.32 -2.86
N ASP A 40 -16.47 -9.43 -2.49
CA ASP A 40 -15.03 -9.62 -2.61
C ASP A 40 -14.56 -9.47 -4.05
N ARG A 41 -15.27 -10.10 -5.00
CA ARG A 41 -14.92 -10.01 -6.43
C ARG A 41 -15.06 -8.59 -6.97
N ARG A 42 -16.12 -7.89 -6.61
CA ARG A 42 -16.36 -6.49 -6.99
C ARG A 42 -15.28 -5.59 -6.43
N ASP A 43 -14.96 -5.72 -5.15
CA ASP A 43 -14.00 -4.86 -4.48
C ASP A 43 -12.57 -5.12 -5.02
N ASN A 44 -12.21 -6.38 -5.27
CA ASN A 44 -10.96 -6.73 -5.95
C ASN A 44 -10.92 -6.19 -7.39
N TRP A 45 -12.00 -6.32 -8.15
CA TRP A 45 -12.07 -5.79 -9.51
C TRP A 45 -11.90 -4.27 -9.55
N ILE A 46 -12.58 -3.53 -8.65
CA ILE A 46 -12.43 -2.06 -8.55
C ILE A 46 -10.98 -1.71 -8.20
N LYS A 47 -10.38 -2.45 -7.26
CA LYS A 47 -9.01 -2.21 -6.83
C LYS A 47 -8.00 -2.43 -7.96
N GLU A 48 -8.08 -3.56 -8.64
CA GLU A 48 -7.13 -3.95 -9.69
C GLU A 48 -7.35 -3.14 -10.99
N GLU A 49 -8.58 -3.10 -11.49
CA GLU A 49 -8.86 -2.54 -12.82
C GLU A 49 -8.95 -1.02 -12.81
N ILE A 50 -9.37 -0.41 -11.70
CA ILE A 50 -9.54 1.05 -11.59
C ILE A 50 -8.43 1.66 -10.75
N GLU A 51 -8.31 1.30 -9.47
CA GLU A 51 -7.42 2.01 -8.55
C GLU A 51 -5.95 1.83 -8.89
N GLU A 52 -5.55 0.59 -9.19
CA GLU A 52 -4.16 0.28 -9.56
C GLU A 52 -3.81 0.88 -10.92
N THR A 53 -4.69 0.78 -11.91
CA THR A 53 -4.53 1.43 -13.22
C THR A 53 -4.30 2.94 -13.09
N VAL A 54 -5.13 3.63 -12.29
CA VAL A 54 -4.97 5.07 -12.02
C VAL A 54 -3.65 5.36 -11.31
N LYS A 55 -3.26 4.52 -10.34
CA LYS A 55 -1.97 4.66 -9.63
C LYS A 55 -0.80 4.54 -10.60
N GLN A 56 -0.79 3.55 -11.48
CA GLN A 56 0.25 3.35 -12.51
C GLN A 56 0.32 4.54 -13.46
N MET A 57 -0.82 5.05 -13.95
CA MET A 57 -0.87 6.22 -14.83
C MET A 57 -0.29 7.46 -14.14
N ASN A 58 -0.66 7.71 -12.88
CA ASN A 58 -0.18 8.85 -12.11
C ASN A 58 1.32 8.73 -11.80
N MET A 59 1.82 7.51 -11.52
CA MET A 59 3.26 7.26 -11.39
C MET A 59 4.01 7.59 -12.69
N GLY A 60 3.42 7.31 -13.86
CA GLY A 60 3.97 7.71 -15.15
C GLY A 60 4.14 9.22 -15.29
N ILE A 61 3.12 10.00 -14.89
CA ILE A 61 3.19 11.47 -14.85
C ILE A 61 4.32 11.91 -13.91
N THR A 62 4.31 11.45 -12.66
CA THR A 62 5.32 11.84 -11.66
C THR A 62 6.74 11.51 -12.12
N ARG A 63 6.95 10.32 -12.70
CA ARG A 63 8.26 9.88 -13.21
C ARG A 63 8.75 10.80 -14.33
N LEU A 64 7.86 11.21 -15.25
CA LEU A 64 8.25 12.14 -16.30
C LEU A 64 8.55 13.53 -15.74
N LEU A 65 7.69 14.06 -14.88
CA LEU A 65 7.90 15.38 -14.29
C LEU A 65 9.20 15.45 -13.48
N GLN A 66 9.54 14.39 -12.75
CA GLN A 66 10.83 14.24 -12.08
C GLN A 66 12.00 14.20 -13.08
N LYS A 67 11.89 13.41 -14.16
CA LYS A 67 12.90 13.33 -15.22
C LYS A 67 13.16 14.70 -15.87
N LEU A 68 12.12 15.51 -16.04
CA LEU A 68 12.19 16.84 -16.66
C LEU A 68 12.38 17.98 -15.64
N ASN A 69 12.42 17.65 -14.35
CA ASN A 69 12.45 18.59 -13.22
C ASN A 69 11.38 19.70 -13.28
N LEU A 70 10.17 19.30 -13.67
CA LEU A 70 9.01 20.19 -13.70
C LEU A 70 8.21 20.03 -12.40
N PRO A 71 7.67 21.11 -11.82
CA PRO A 71 7.66 22.48 -12.35
C PRO A 71 8.89 23.33 -11.99
N GLY A 72 9.86 22.80 -11.22
CA GLY A 72 10.98 23.57 -10.67
C GLY A 72 11.83 24.31 -11.71
N SER A 73 12.04 23.73 -12.89
CA SER A 73 12.75 24.39 -14.00
C SER A 73 12.01 25.61 -14.56
N LEU A 74 10.68 25.69 -14.44
CA LEU A 74 9.88 26.84 -14.86
C LEU A 74 9.95 27.99 -13.87
N ASP A 75 10.01 27.68 -12.57
CA ASP A 75 10.11 28.70 -11.52
C ASP A 75 11.50 29.36 -11.52
N ALA A 76 12.54 28.60 -11.86
CA ALA A 76 13.90 29.11 -12.04
C ALA A 76 14.00 30.17 -13.15
N LEU A 77 13.15 30.08 -14.19
CA LEU A 77 13.10 31.04 -15.29
C LEU A 77 12.44 32.37 -14.88
N ASP A 78 11.40 32.34 -14.05
CA ASP A 78 10.65 33.54 -13.66
C ASP A 78 11.34 34.35 -12.55
N ARG A 79 12.23 33.72 -11.76
CA ARG A 79 12.99 34.37 -10.68
C ARG A 79 14.49 34.13 -10.82
N PRO A 80 15.20 35.00 -11.54
CA PRO A 80 16.66 34.94 -11.67
C PRO A 80 17.39 35.23 -10.34
N ALA A 81 16.72 35.89 -9.39
CA ALA A 81 17.15 36.15 -8.01
C ALA A 81 16.10 35.64 -7.00
N GLY A 82 16.54 35.05 -5.88
CA GLY A 82 15.66 34.48 -4.85
C GLY A 82 15.26 33.01 -5.07
N LEU A 83 14.78 32.33 -4.02
CA LEU A 83 14.32 30.94 -4.09
C LEU A 83 12.91 30.83 -4.73
N PRO A 84 12.63 29.73 -5.46
CA PRO A 84 11.28 29.42 -5.94
C PRO A 84 10.26 29.31 -4.80
N PRO A 85 9.04 29.87 -4.94
CA PRO A 85 8.00 29.78 -3.91
C PRO A 85 7.51 28.33 -3.69
N SER A 86 7.58 27.49 -4.72
CA SER A 86 7.29 26.06 -4.63
C SER A 86 8.28 25.34 -3.71
N LEU A 87 9.57 25.69 -3.79
CA LEU A 87 10.62 25.15 -2.94
C LEU A 87 10.47 25.64 -1.49
N LEU A 88 10.14 26.91 -1.28
CA LEU A 88 9.85 27.45 0.05
C LEU A 88 8.67 26.72 0.69
N ARG A 89 7.56 26.53 -0.04
CA ARG A 89 6.41 25.77 0.45
C ARG A 89 6.79 24.34 0.84
N ARG A 90 7.61 23.67 0.03
CA ARG A 90 8.11 22.31 0.31
C ARG A 90 9.01 22.28 1.55
N SER A 91 9.86 23.29 1.74
CA SER A 91 10.67 23.44 2.95
C SER A 91 9.79 23.60 4.20
N ASP A 92 8.74 24.42 4.11
CA ASP A 92 7.79 24.64 5.20
C ASP A 92 7.01 23.37 5.52
N GLU A 93 6.62 22.60 4.50
CA GLU A 93 5.94 21.31 4.66
C GLU A 93 6.82 20.32 5.44
N ILE A 94 8.09 20.16 5.05
CA ILE A 94 9.02 19.28 5.77
C ILE A 94 9.26 19.77 7.21
N ARG A 95 9.42 21.08 7.43
CA ARG A 95 9.54 21.64 8.78
C ARG A 95 8.28 21.36 9.62
N SER A 96 7.09 21.45 9.02
CA SER A 96 5.82 21.16 9.71
C SER A 96 5.68 19.68 10.12
N MET A 97 6.33 18.77 9.37
CA MET A 97 6.40 17.34 9.69
C MET A 97 7.50 17.01 10.72
N GLY A 98 8.21 18.00 11.26
CA GLY A 98 9.27 17.82 12.25
C GLY A 98 10.67 17.61 11.64
N GLY A 99 10.83 17.83 10.33
CA GLY A 99 12.13 17.88 9.67
C GLY A 99 12.87 16.55 9.63
N THR A 100 14.20 16.63 9.61
CA THR A 100 15.14 15.50 9.62
C THR A 100 15.08 14.73 10.95
N ASP A 101 14.98 15.44 12.07
CA ASP A 101 15.01 14.84 13.41
C ASP A 101 13.83 13.90 13.65
N ALA A 102 12.63 14.30 13.23
CA ALA A 102 11.43 13.46 13.36
C ALA A 102 11.54 12.19 12.51
N LEU A 103 12.05 12.30 11.28
CA LEU A 103 12.24 11.13 10.41
C LEU A 103 13.33 10.19 10.97
N GLN A 104 14.42 10.75 11.49
CA GLN A 104 15.47 9.97 12.17
C GLN A 104 14.93 9.24 13.41
N ALA A 105 14.07 9.90 14.19
CA ALA A 105 13.40 9.29 15.34
C ALA A 105 12.52 8.10 14.91
N LEU A 106 11.73 8.26 13.84
CA LEU A 106 10.90 7.18 13.29
C LEU A 106 11.74 6.00 12.79
N ILE A 107 12.87 6.26 12.12
CA ILE A 107 13.79 5.19 11.68
C ILE A 107 14.33 4.40 12.88
N ASN A 108 14.72 5.10 13.96
CA ASN A 108 15.20 4.48 15.19
C ASN A 108 14.10 3.70 15.92
N GLU A 109 12.86 4.19 15.90
CA GLU A 109 11.70 3.50 16.45
C GLU A 109 11.44 2.19 15.72
N VAL A 110 11.44 2.20 14.38
CA VAL A 110 11.28 0.99 13.55
C VAL A 110 12.33 -0.06 13.88
N GLN A 111 13.60 0.35 14.04
CA GLN A 111 14.66 -0.58 14.48
C GLN A 111 14.39 -1.19 15.85
N THR A 112 13.89 -0.38 16.78
CA THR A 112 13.60 -0.83 18.16
C THR A 112 12.44 -1.83 18.14
N LEU A 113 11.39 -1.55 17.36
CA LEU A 113 10.27 -2.47 17.15
C LEU A 113 10.72 -3.78 16.51
N GLY A 114 11.57 -3.73 15.49
CA GLY A 114 12.11 -4.91 14.83
C GLY A 114 12.99 -5.77 15.74
N ARG A 115 13.83 -5.15 16.60
CA ARG A 115 14.60 -5.88 17.62
C ARG A 115 13.69 -6.53 18.66
N SER A 116 12.64 -5.83 19.08
CA SER A 116 11.64 -6.38 20.01
C SER A 116 10.94 -7.59 19.41
N ALA A 117 10.49 -7.50 18.15
CA ALA A 117 9.81 -8.59 17.47
C ALA A 117 10.73 -9.80 17.27
N GLY A 118 12.00 -9.55 16.90
CA GLY A 118 13.03 -10.58 16.83
C GLY A 118 13.28 -11.27 18.17
N GLY A 119 13.40 -10.50 19.25
CA GLY A 119 13.62 -11.06 20.59
C GLY A 119 12.47 -11.95 21.08
N ILE A 120 11.21 -11.54 20.84
CA ILE A 120 10.04 -12.37 21.18
C ILE A 120 10.04 -13.68 20.37
N LEU A 121 10.41 -13.61 19.08
CA LEU A 121 10.47 -14.79 18.23
C LEU A 121 11.60 -15.74 18.65
N ASP A 122 12.77 -15.20 18.98
CA ASP A 122 13.90 -15.99 19.48
C ASP A 122 13.53 -16.69 20.80
N GLU A 123 12.85 -16.00 21.73
CA GLU A 123 12.33 -16.62 22.96
C GLU A 123 11.31 -17.73 22.66
N ALA A 124 10.44 -17.55 21.67
CA ALA A 124 9.49 -18.59 21.26
C ALA A 124 10.20 -19.82 20.66
N PHE A 125 11.29 -19.64 19.90
CA PHE A 125 12.11 -20.75 19.43
C PHE A 125 12.81 -21.45 20.59
N ASP A 126 13.38 -20.71 21.54
CA ASP A 126 14.02 -21.29 22.73
C ASP A 126 13.04 -22.14 23.54
N ILE A 127 11.78 -21.72 23.69
CA ILE A 127 10.75 -22.52 24.37
C ILE A 127 10.49 -23.84 23.64
N LEU A 128 10.32 -23.80 22.30
CA LEU A 128 10.09 -24.99 21.49
C LEU A 128 11.29 -25.94 21.50
N ASP A 129 12.51 -25.42 21.43
CA ASP A 129 13.73 -26.22 21.43
C ASP A 129 14.00 -26.84 22.81
N ASN A 130 13.71 -26.11 23.90
CA ASN A 130 13.82 -26.64 25.27
C ASN A 130 12.79 -27.75 25.51
N GLU A 131 11.53 -27.56 25.11
CA GLU A 131 10.48 -28.57 25.24
C GLU A 131 10.82 -29.83 24.44
N ALA A 132 11.29 -29.69 23.20
CA ALA A 132 11.73 -30.83 22.39
C ALA A 132 12.93 -31.56 23.02
N SER A 133 13.89 -30.82 23.58
CA SER A 133 15.05 -31.40 24.27
C SER A 133 14.63 -32.13 25.55
N GLU A 134 13.70 -31.58 26.32
CA GLU A 134 13.14 -32.22 27.51
C GLU A 134 12.40 -33.52 27.14
N ASP A 135 11.58 -33.50 26.08
CA ASP A 135 10.88 -34.68 25.53
C ASP A 135 11.87 -35.77 25.12
N GLU A 136 12.91 -35.43 24.38
CA GLU A 136 13.96 -36.37 23.96
C GLU A 136 14.68 -36.99 25.18
N THR A 137 15.02 -36.18 26.19
CA THR A 137 15.67 -36.69 27.41
C THR A 137 14.75 -37.58 28.23
N PHE A 138 13.45 -37.28 28.28
CA PHE A 138 12.45 -38.11 28.94
C PHE A 138 12.33 -39.47 28.26
N PHE A 139 12.24 -39.51 26.93
CA PHE A 139 12.23 -40.77 26.17
C PHE A 139 13.52 -41.56 26.29
N ALA A 140 14.67 -40.91 26.36
CA ALA A 140 15.96 -41.57 26.56
C ALA A 140 16.08 -42.27 27.94
N GLN A 141 15.33 -41.81 28.94
CA GLN A 141 15.32 -42.37 30.30
C GLN A 141 14.28 -43.48 30.49
N LEU A 142 13.34 -43.66 29.56
CA LEU A 142 12.31 -44.69 29.63
C LEU A 142 12.92 -46.09 29.34
N PRO A 143 12.47 -47.15 30.05
CA PRO A 143 12.82 -48.54 29.71
C PRO A 143 12.39 -48.91 28.28
N GLU A 144 12.97 -49.99 27.70
CA GLU A 144 12.74 -50.40 26.28
C GLU A 144 11.26 -50.46 25.85
N ASP A 145 10.34 -50.83 26.74
CA ASP A 145 8.89 -50.89 26.44
C ASP A 145 8.14 -49.58 26.72
N GLY A 146 8.74 -48.66 27.49
CA GLY A 146 8.10 -47.43 27.97
C GLY A 146 7.78 -46.42 26.87
N ALA A 147 8.66 -46.29 25.87
CA ALA A 147 8.42 -45.42 24.71
C ALA A 147 7.25 -45.92 23.83
N GLN A 148 7.12 -47.24 23.67
CA GLN A 148 5.99 -47.83 22.92
C GLN A 148 4.67 -47.67 23.66
N ILE A 149 4.66 -47.82 24.99
CA ILE A 149 3.47 -47.63 25.83
C ILE A 149 3.02 -46.17 25.81
N ALA A 150 3.94 -45.20 25.91
CA ALA A 150 3.62 -43.78 25.81
C ALA A 150 2.96 -43.43 24.48
N THR A 151 3.54 -43.89 23.36
CA THR A 151 3.00 -43.65 22.01
C THR A 151 1.62 -44.29 21.80
N GLN A 152 1.39 -45.49 22.35
CA GLN A 152 0.07 -46.16 22.30
C GLN A 152 -0.99 -45.46 23.17
N SER A 153 -0.59 -44.64 24.13
CA SER A 153 -1.49 -43.88 25.00
C SER A 153 -2.05 -42.61 24.36
N GLY A 154 -1.67 -42.31 23.10
CA GLY A 154 -2.02 -41.08 22.41
C GLY A 154 -1.03 -39.94 22.64
N TYR A 155 0.14 -40.22 23.20
CA TYR A 155 1.24 -39.27 23.27
C TYR A 155 1.82 -39.02 21.87
N LEU A 156 1.96 -37.75 21.47
CA LEU A 156 2.71 -37.36 20.28
C LEU A 156 4.03 -36.76 20.71
N ALA A 157 5.12 -37.20 20.09
CA ALA A 157 6.43 -36.59 20.27
C ALA A 157 6.37 -35.09 19.94
N SER A 158 7.13 -34.29 20.69
CA SER A 158 7.09 -32.83 20.62
C SER A 158 7.25 -32.27 19.20
N HIS A 159 8.17 -32.84 18.42
CA HIS A 159 8.37 -32.43 17.02
C HIS A 159 7.15 -32.65 16.09
N LEU A 160 6.25 -33.58 16.43
CA LEU A 160 5.00 -33.82 15.69
C LEU A 160 3.87 -32.93 16.20
N ALA A 161 3.76 -32.77 17.53
CA ALA A 161 2.75 -31.95 18.16
C ALA A 161 2.94 -30.46 17.83
N ASN A 162 4.19 -29.99 17.85
CA ASN A 162 4.54 -28.59 17.66
C ASN A 162 4.83 -28.20 16.21
N LYS A 163 4.64 -29.11 15.24
CA LYS A 163 4.92 -28.89 13.82
C LYS A 163 4.31 -27.59 13.27
N ASP A 164 3.07 -27.31 13.61
CA ASP A 164 2.36 -26.12 13.13
C ASP A 164 2.92 -24.83 13.78
N LEU A 165 3.35 -24.90 15.04
CA LEU A 165 4.00 -23.79 15.74
C LEU A 165 5.38 -23.52 15.15
N THR A 166 6.19 -24.56 14.92
CA THR A 166 7.50 -24.44 14.26
C THR A 166 7.36 -23.87 12.84
N ALA A 167 6.34 -24.30 12.08
CA ALA A 167 6.07 -23.75 10.75
C ALA A 167 5.71 -22.25 10.80
N LYS A 168 4.87 -21.83 11.76
CA LYS A 168 4.54 -20.42 11.98
C LYS A 168 5.75 -19.60 12.40
N ALA A 169 6.56 -20.11 13.33
CA ALA A 169 7.77 -19.44 13.81
C ALA A 169 8.76 -19.22 12.64
N ASN A 170 8.98 -20.23 11.80
CA ASN A 170 9.81 -20.11 10.59
C ASN A 170 9.24 -19.10 9.59
N SER A 171 7.91 -19.06 9.40
CA SER A 171 7.28 -18.05 8.56
C SER A 171 7.51 -16.63 9.10
N TYR A 172 7.38 -16.41 10.42
CA TYR A 172 7.66 -15.12 11.03
C TYR A 172 9.13 -14.73 10.92
N ARG A 173 10.06 -15.70 11.06
CA ARG A 173 11.49 -15.48 10.84
C ARG A 173 11.75 -14.94 9.44
N GLN A 174 11.18 -15.57 8.41
CA GLN A 174 11.34 -15.13 7.03
C GLN A 174 10.79 -13.73 6.80
N ILE A 175 9.63 -13.39 7.39
CA ILE A 175 9.05 -12.05 7.27
C ILE A 175 9.95 -11.01 7.96
N LEU A 176 10.49 -11.31 9.15
CA LEU A 176 11.41 -10.43 9.86
C LEU A 176 12.72 -10.21 9.09
N ASP A 177 13.29 -11.27 8.50
CA ASP A 177 14.51 -11.17 7.69
C ASP A 177 14.29 -10.30 6.44
N ASN A 178 13.15 -10.47 5.77
CA ASN A 178 12.75 -9.64 4.64
C ASN A 178 12.52 -8.18 5.05
N ALA A 179 11.84 -7.96 6.17
CA ALA A 179 11.62 -6.62 6.73
C ALA A 179 12.94 -5.95 7.10
N ALA A 180 13.86 -6.67 7.75
CA ALA A 180 15.18 -6.15 8.11
C ALA A 180 16.02 -5.77 6.89
N SER A 181 15.95 -6.55 5.81
CA SER A 181 16.59 -6.20 4.53
C SER A 181 15.99 -4.93 3.93
N SER A 182 14.67 -4.82 3.90
CA SER A 182 13.96 -3.63 3.44
C SER A 182 14.34 -2.39 4.27
N ASP A 183 14.31 -2.50 5.60
CA ASP A 183 14.67 -1.42 6.53
C ASP A 183 16.13 -0.96 6.33
N ALA A 184 17.04 -1.88 6.02
CA ALA A 184 18.42 -1.54 5.68
C ALA A 184 18.52 -0.74 4.38
N THR A 185 17.75 -1.10 3.34
CA THR A 185 17.73 -0.32 2.09
C THR A 185 17.15 1.08 2.29
N VAL A 186 16.10 1.22 3.11
CA VAL A 186 15.49 2.52 3.44
C VAL A 186 16.48 3.39 4.22
N ARG A 187 17.24 2.81 5.14
CA ARG A 187 18.28 3.53 5.89
C ARG A 187 19.42 4.02 4.99
N ASN A 188 19.94 3.17 4.11
CA ASN A 188 20.99 3.57 3.18
C ASN A 188 20.53 4.71 2.27
N LYS A 189 19.27 4.67 1.82
CA LYS A 189 18.66 5.79 1.08
C LYS A 189 18.56 7.05 1.95
N TRP A 190 18.22 6.93 3.23
CA TRP A 190 18.16 8.09 4.10
C TRP A 190 19.54 8.73 4.30
N GLU A 191 20.57 7.93 4.60
CA GLU A 191 21.95 8.41 4.79
C GLU A 191 22.50 9.14 3.55
N GLU A 192 22.14 8.70 2.34
CA GLU A 192 22.53 9.39 1.09
C GLU A 192 21.89 10.78 0.93
N TRP A 193 20.66 10.96 1.42
CA TRP A 193 19.87 12.17 1.17
C TRP A 193 19.74 13.08 2.39
N GLU A 194 20.17 12.64 3.58
CA GLU A 194 20.05 13.36 4.84
C GLU A 194 20.64 14.77 4.77
N GLU A 195 21.83 14.93 4.21
CA GLU A 195 22.48 16.25 4.07
C GLU A 195 21.66 17.20 3.19
N ASN A 196 21.20 16.72 2.03
CA ASN A 196 20.40 17.53 1.10
C ASN A 196 19.04 17.92 1.71
N VAL A 197 18.43 17.04 2.49
CA VAL A 197 17.19 17.33 3.23
C VAL A 197 17.44 18.29 4.39
N THR A 198 18.60 18.18 5.06
CA THR A 198 19.00 19.13 6.12
C THR A 198 19.13 20.54 5.55
N VAL A 199 19.73 20.68 4.36
CA VAL A 199 19.78 21.95 3.63
C VAL A 199 18.36 22.44 3.29
N LEU A 200 17.47 21.55 2.86
CA LEU A 200 16.08 21.92 2.58
C LEU A 200 15.30 22.37 3.84
N CYS A 201 15.66 21.87 5.03
CA CYS A 201 15.11 22.29 6.31
C CYS A 201 15.70 23.60 6.84
N SER A 202 16.90 24.00 6.37
CA SER A 202 17.63 25.19 6.81
C SER A 202 16.92 26.50 6.48
N ASN A 203 17.40 27.64 6.99
CA ASN A 203 16.72 28.91 6.77
C ASN A 203 16.70 29.31 5.29
N PRO A 204 15.67 30.05 4.80
CA PRO A 204 15.62 30.50 3.40
C PRO A 204 16.88 31.22 2.93
N ASP A 205 17.53 32.00 3.80
CA ASP A 205 18.77 32.72 3.48
C ASP A 205 19.95 31.75 3.26
N GLU A 206 20.03 30.66 4.03
CA GLU A 206 21.06 29.61 3.92
C GLU A 206 20.83 28.75 2.68
N MET A 207 19.58 28.47 2.35
CA MET A 207 19.19 27.81 1.10
C MET A 207 19.54 28.68 -0.12
N GLU A 208 19.34 30.01 -0.05
CA GLU A 208 19.64 30.92 -1.16
C GLU A 208 21.14 31.03 -1.42
N LEU A 209 21.97 30.96 -0.38
CA LEU A 209 23.45 30.91 -0.51
C LEU A 209 23.95 29.69 -1.30
N MET A 210 23.20 28.58 -1.28
CA MET A 210 23.53 27.36 -2.03
C MET A 210 23.04 27.38 -3.47
N VAL A 211 22.23 28.36 -3.86
CA VAL A 211 21.66 28.48 -5.21
C VAL A 211 22.30 29.67 -5.93
N PRO A 212 23.16 29.45 -6.95
CA PRO A 212 23.78 30.53 -7.72
C PRO A 212 22.74 31.54 -8.23
N SER A 213 22.94 32.83 -7.94
CA SER A 213 22.07 33.90 -8.42
C SER A 213 22.53 34.37 -9.81
N HIS A 214 21.57 34.59 -10.72
CA HIS A 214 21.84 35.10 -12.05
C HIS A 214 21.18 36.48 -12.21
N ALA A 215 21.86 37.43 -12.85
CA ALA A 215 21.25 38.71 -13.22
C ALA A 215 20.79 38.61 -14.68
N THR A 216 19.48 38.50 -14.92
CA THR A 216 18.93 38.30 -16.26
C THR A 216 19.36 39.42 -17.21
N SER A 217 20.11 39.06 -18.25
CA SER A 217 20.27 39.90 -19.43
C SER A 217 19.03 39.73 -20.32
N GLN A 218 18.33 40.82 -20.63
CA GLN A 218 17.16 40.82 -21.50
C GLN A 218 17.57 40.57 -22.97
N SER A 219 17.64 39.30 -23.38
CA SER A 219 17.88 38.88 -24.77
C SER A 219 16.59 38.39 -25.44
N SER A 220 16.54 38.32 -26.77
CA SER A 220 15.39 37.77 -27.51
C SER A 220 15.13 36.28 -27.21
N GLU A 221 16.15 35.53 -26.82
CA GLU A 221 16.08 34.12 -26.41
C GLU A 221 15.28 33.96 -25.10
N SER A 222 15.38 34.92 -24.18
CA SER A 222 14.56 34.95 -22.95
C SER A 222 13.05 34.99 -23.24
N THR A 223 12.63 35.68 -24.32
CA THR A 223 11.20 35.80 -24.69
C THR A 223 10.63 34.48 -25.22
N GLN A 224 11.42 33.72 -25.98
CA GLN A 224 11.02 32.38 -26.44
C GLN A 224 10.96 31.39 -25.28
N ALA A 225 11.94 31.42 -24.37
CA ALA A 225 11.93 30.60 -23.16
C ALA A 225 10.67 30.82 -22.30
N HIS A 226 10.25 32.06 -22.07
CA HIS A 226 9.01 32.35 -21.34
C HIS A 226 7.74 31.86 -22.08
N THR A 227 7.75 31.84 -23.41
CA THR A 227 6.64 31.34 -24.22
C THR A 227 6.49 29.82 -24.07
N TYR A 228 7.60 29.09 -24.15
CA TYR A 228 7.62 27.64 -23.91
C TYR A 228 7.24 27.31 -22.47
N ALA A 229 7.78 28.03 -21.49
CA ALA A 229 7.44 27.85 -20.08
C ALA A 229 5.93 28.01 -19.82
N ARG A 230 5.28 29.03 -20.42
CA ARG A 230 3.83 29.20 -20.32
C ARG A 230 3.06 28.04 -20.95
N ALA A 231 3.51 27.53 -22.10
CA ALA A 231 2.88 26.39 -22.75
C ALA A 231 3.01 25.10 -21.92
N ILE A 232 4.15 24.89 -21.25
CA ILE A 232 4.35 23.77 -20.33
C ILE A 232 3.41 23.90 -19.13
N ARG A 233 3.25 25.09 -18.52
CA ARG A 233 2.30 25.27 -17.40
C ARG A 233 0.87 24.91 -17.77
N ALA A 234 0.41 25.32 -18.95
CA ALA A 234 -0.92 24.95 -19.44
C ALA A 234 -1.07 23.42 -19.58
N ALA A 235 -0.04 22.74 -20.09
CA ALA A 235 -0.06 21.27 -20.19
C ALA A 235 -0.01 20.57 -18.81
N LEU A 236 0.68 21.16 -17.83
CA LEU A 236 0.69 20.65 -16.44
C LEU A 236 -0.69 20.81 -15.78
N GLU A 237 -1.37 21.93 -16.02
CA GLU A 237 -2.74 22.16 -15.55
C GLU A 237 -3.72 21.14 -16.16
N ASP A 238 -3.61 20.88 -17.46
CA ASP A 238 -4.39 19.82 -18.13
C ASP A 238 -4.13 18.42 -17.54
N LEU A 239 -2.89 18.12 -17.13
CA LEU A 239 -2.52 16.86 -16.47
C LEU A 239 -3.10 16.75 -15.05
N ASP A 240 -3.10 17.84 -14.28
CA ASP A 240 -3.72 17.86 -12.95
C ASP A 240 -5.25 17.73 -13.04
N ASP A 241 -5.89 18.33 -14.04
CA ASP A 241 -7.32 18.12 -14.33
C ASP A 241 -7.65 16.65 -14.63
N LEU A 242 -6.78 15.96 -15.37
CA LEU A 242 -6.91 14.51 -15.59
C LEU A 242 -6.80 13.73 -14.28
N ARG A 243 -5.82 14.05 -13.41
CA ARG A 243 -5.67 13.41 -12.10
C ARG A 243 -6.91 13.60 -11.22
N ASN A 244 -7.43 14.83 -11.19
CA ASN A 244 -8.65 15.17 -10.44
C ASN A 244 -9.89 14.45 -10.99
N THR A 245 -9.98 14.28 -12.31
CA THR A 245 -11.07 13.53 -12.95
C THR A 245 -11.02 12.04 -12.60
N ARG A 246 -9.83 11.43 -12.61
CA ARG A 246 -9.64 10.03 -12.18
C ARG A 246 -9.94 9.82 -10.70
N ALA A 247 -9.52 10.76 -9.83
CA ALA A 247 -9.83 10.69 -8.40
C ALA A 247 -11.35 10.70 -8.15
N ARG A 248 -12.09 11.57 -8.84
CA ARG A 248 -13.57 11.60 -8.81
C ARG A 248 -14.19 10.31 -9.37
N CYS A 249 -13.58 9.70 -10.38
CA CYS A 249 -14.01 8.42 -10.94
C CYS A 249 -13.90 7.29 -9.89
N ILE A 250 -12.78 7.20 -9.18
CA ILE A 250 -12.59 6.23 -8.08
C ILE A 250 -13.63 6.45 -6.98
N GLU A 251 -13.83 7.69 -6.55
CA GLU A 251 -14.83 8.01 -5.52
C GLU A 251 -16.25 7.60 -5.96
N SER A 252 -16.60 7.87 -7.22
CA SER A 252 -17.89 7.49 -7.81
C SER A 252 -18.05 5.97 -7.94
N ALA A 253 -16.96 5.23 -8.21
CA ALA A 253 -16.96 3.78 -8.25
C ALA A 253 -17.17 3.18 -6.86
N ARG A 254 -16.46 3.69 -5.84
CA ARG A 254 -16.61 3.28 -4.43
C ARG A 254 -18.00 3.59 -3.88
N GLN A 255 -18.55 4.76 -4.19
CA GLN A 255 -19.92 5.12 -3.80
C GLN A 255 -20.95 4.21 -4.47
N ARG A 256 -20.72 3.82 -5.73
CA ARG A 256 -21.59 2.85 -6.40
C ARG A 256 -21.48 1.47 -5.76
N ALA A 257 -20.28 1.03 -5.42
CA ALA A 257 -20.06 -0.24 -4.72
C ALA A 257 -20.75 -0.27 -3.34
N SER A 258 -20.72 0.81 -2.57
CA SER A 258 -21.36 0.86 -1.25
C SER A 258 -22.88 0.81 -1.29
N THR A 259 -23.49 1.13 -2.43
CA THR A 259 -24.95 1.11 -2.64
C THR A 259 -25.40 -0.08 -3.50
N ASP A 260 -24.48 -0.93 -3.94
CA ASP A 260 -24.78 -2.07 -4.80
C ASP A 260 -25.18 -3.28 -3.96
N ASP A 261 -26.44 -3.71 -4.11
CA ASP A 261 -27.02 -4.87 -3.42
C ASP A 261 -27.46 -5.93 -4.43
N ILE A 262 -26.74 -7.04 -4.46
CA ILE A 262 -26.99 -8.18 -5.34
C ILE A 262 -28.03 -9.16 -4.74
N LYS A 263 -28.35 -9.06 -3.44
CA LYS A 263 -29.26 -9.99 -2.74
C LYS A 263 -30.59 -10.21 -3.46
N PRO A 264 -31.30 -9.16 -3.93
CA PRO A 264 -32.61 -9.36 -4.54
C PRO A 264 -32.54 -10.18 -5.83
N ARG A 265 -31.40 -10.11 -6.54
CA ARG A 265 -31.16 -10.84 -7.79
C ARG A 265 -30.80 -12.30 -7.51
N ILE A 266 -29.90 -12.55 -6.55
CA ILE A 266 -29.55 -13.90 -6.08
C ILE A 266 -30.78 -14.64 -5.56
N VAL A 267 -31.61 -14.00 -4.73
CA VAL A 267 -32.83 -14.63 -4.19
C VAL A 267 -33.82 -15.02 -5.29
N ARG A 268 -33.97 -14.17 -6.33
CA ARG A 268 -34.86 -14.45 -7.46
C ARG A 268 -34.38 -15.65 -8.27
N GLU A 269 -33.09 -15.71 -8.55
CA GLU A 269 -32.49 -16.81 -9.31
C GLU A 269 -32.48 -18.12 -8.52
N ALA A 270 -32.16 -18.04 -7.23
CA ALA A 270 -32.19 -19.18 -6.32
C ALA A 270 -33.61 -19.75 -6.14
N ALA A 271 -34.66 -18.92 -6.22
CA ALA A 271 -36.05 -19.38 -6.21
C ALA A 271 -36.44 -20.20 -7.46
N GLY A 272 -35.70 -20.04 -8.56
CA GLY A 272 -35.84 -20.84 -9.78
C GLY A 272 -35.12 -22.20 -9.72
N LEU A 273 -34.20 -22.39 -8.77
CA LEU A 273 -33.50 -23.66 -8.56
C LEU A 273 -34.45 -24.67 -7.88
N ALA A 274 -34.33 -25.95 -8.23
CA ALA A 274 -35.13 -26.99 -7.61
C ALA A 274 -34.87 -27.06 -6.10
N ARG A 275 -35.93 -27.27 -5.30
CA ARG A 275 -35.98 -27.13 -3.83
C ARG A 275 -34.94 -27.95 -3.04
N TRP A 276 -34.26 -28.90 -3.69
CA TRP A 276 -33.29 -29.82 -3.11
C TRP A 276 -31.88 -29.69 -3.70
N VAL A 277 -31.63 -28.68 -4.53
CA VAL A 277 -30.31 -28.40 -5.07
C VAL A 277 -29.49 -27.64 -4.03
N GLU A 278 -28.29 -28.14 -3.77
CA GLU A 278 -27.30 -27.43 -2.95
C GLU A 278 -26.86 -26.16 -3.68
N VAL A 279 -27.22 -25.01 -3.13
CA VAL A 279 -26.89 -23.71 -3.74
C VAL A 279 -25.41 -23.41 -3.53
N LYS A 280 -24.68 -23.22 -4.64
CA LYS A 280 -23.23 -22.91 -4.65
C LYS A 280 -22.96 -21.59 -5.38
N PRO A 281 -21.92 -20.82 -4.99
CA PRO A 281 -21.55 -19.58 -5.69
C PRO A 281 -21.37 -19.76 -7.20
N ALA A 282 -20.77 -20.87 -7.63
CA ALA A 282 -20.56 -21.21 -9.04
C ALA A 282 -21.86 -21.26 -9.89
N MET A 283 -23.03 -21.36 -9.27
CA MET A 283 -24.32 -21.35 -9.97
C MET A 283 -24.78 -19.95 -10.37
N PHE A 284 -24.19 -18.89 -9.80
CA PHE A 284 -24.57 -17.49 -10.03
C PHE A 284 -23.49 -16.71 -10.78
N GLU A 285 -22.51 -17.40 -11.40
CA GLU A 285 -21.39 -16.74 -12.09
C GLU A 285 -21.85 -15.75 -13.16
N SER A 286 -22.82 -16.14 -13.99
CA SER A 286 -23.37 -15.24 -15.02
C SER A 286 -24.03 -14.00 -14.41
N THR A 287 -24.75 -14.17 -13.31
CA THR A 287 -25.41 -13.06 -12.61
C THR A 287 -24.40 -12.15 -11.94
N MET A 288 -23.34 -12.70 -11.35
CA MET A 288 -22.25 -11.91 -10.80
C MET A 288 -21.53 -11.13 -11.90
N GLU A 289 -21.26 -11.75 -13.06
CA GLU A 289 -20.61 -11.10 -14.20
C GLU A 289 -21.47 -9.95 -14.78
N GLU A 290 -22.77 -10.17 -14.96
CA GLU A 290 -23.71 -9.13 -15.41
C GLU A 290 -23.82 -7.97 -14.41
N GLU A 291 -23.75 -8.24 -13.11
CA GLU A 291 -23.80 -7.23 -12.06
C GLU A 291 -22.48 -6.43 -11.98
N LEU A 292 -21.33 -7.10 -12.17
CA LEU A 292 -20.02 -6.45 -12.27
C LEU A 292 -19.94 -5.52 -13.49
N GLY A 293 -20.60 -5.84 -14.60
CA GLY A 293 -20.64 -4.99 -15.80
C GLY A 293 -21.16 -3.56 -15.56
N LYS A 294 -21.86 -3.31 -14.43
CA LYS A 294 -22.24 -1.94 -14.01
C LYS A 294 -21.04 -1.02 -13.78
N PHE A 295 -19.87 -1.60 -13.49
CA PHE A 295 -18.64 -0.88 -13.20
C PHE A 295 -17.76 -0.65 -14.42
N ASP A 296 -18.04 -1.29 -15.57
CA ASP A 296 -17.25 -1.18 -16.80
C ASP A 296 -17.09 0.28 -17.26
N ARG A 297 -18.14 1.09 -17.11
CA ARG A 297 -18.11 2.53 -17.43
C ARG A 297 -17.00 3.31 -16.71
N TYR A 298 -16.61 2.89 -15.50
CA TYR A 298 -15.56 3.55 -14.74
C TYR A 298 -14.18 3.16 -15.27
N LYS A 299 -14.01 1.89 -15.64
CA LYS A 299 -12.81 1.41 -16.34
C LYS A 299 -12.65 2.13 -17.68
N GLU A 300 -13.71 2.21 -18.48
CA GLU A 300 -13.72 2.95 -19.75
C GLU A 300 -13.35 4.42 -19.53
N SER A 301 -13.93 5.09 -18.53
CA SER A 301 -13.61 6.49 -18.22
C SER A 301 -12.14 6.70 -17.82
N VAL A 302 -11.53 5.76 -17.09
CA VAL A 302 -10.10 5.81 -16.78
C VAL A 302 -9.25 5.61 -18.02
N GLU A 303 -9.62 4.66 -18.89
CA GLU A 303 -8.90 4.35 -20.13
C GLU A 303 -9.00 5.46 -21.18
N GLU A 304 -10.14 6.14 -21.31
CA GLU A 304 -10.27 7.34 -22.17
C GLU A 304 -9.26 8.43 -21.78
N GLY A 305 -8.99 8.58 -20.49
CA GLY A 305 -7.98 9.50 -19.98
C GLY A 305 -6.54 9.09 -20.28
N ARG A 306 -6.27 7.86 -20.72
CA ARG A 306 -4.92 7.35 -21.01
C ARG A 306 -4.33 8.03 -22.25
N ALA A 307 -5.08 8.04 -23.35
CA ALA A 307 -4.61 8.61 -24.61
C ALA A 307 -4.29 10.11 -24.47
N LYS A 308 -5.17 10.85 -23.78
CA LYS A 308 -4.94 12.28 -23.51
C LYS A 308 -3.71 12.51 -22.62
N GLN A 309 -3.47 11.65 -21.62
CA GLN A 309 -2.24 11.72 -20.84
C GLN A 309 -1.00 11.52 -21.72
N GLU A 310 -0.97 10.49 -22.57
CA GLU A 310 0.19 10.20 -23.41
C GLU A 310 0.51 11.36 -24.37
N GLU A 311 -0.52 11.97 -24.96
CA GLU A 311 -0.41 13.18 -25.77
C GLU A 311 0.20 14.35 -24.98
N LEU A 312 -0.33 14.62 -23.77
CA LEU A 312 0.17 15.70 -22.92
C LEU A 312 1.61 15.46 -22.46
N LEU A 313 1.96 14.22 -22.10
CA LEU A 313 3.32 13.86 -21.69
C LEU A 313 4.32 14.07 -22.83
N THR A 314 3.97 13.67 -24.06
CA THR A 314 4.79 13.89 -25.25
C THR A 314 4.94 15.38 -25.54
N LYS A 315 3.84 16.15 -25.43
CA LYS A 315 3.86 17.61 -25.60
C LYS A 315 4.76 18.28 -24.56
N VAL A 316 4.74 17.84 -23.31
CA VAL A 316 5.59 18.36 -22.24
C VAL A 316 7.07 18.04 -22.52
N GLU A 317 7.41 16.83 -22.96
CA GLU A 317 8.79 16.49 -23.36
C GLU A 317 9.29 17.40 -24.48
N GLN A 318 8.52 17.54 -25.57
CA GLN A 318 8.89 18.38 -26.72
C GLN A 318 9.06 19.85 -26.34
N LEU A 319 8.14 20.41 -25.56
CA LEU A 319 8.23 21.80 -25.11
C LEU A 319 9.42 22.01 -24.16
N ASN A 320 9.74 21.02 -23.32
CA ASN A 320 10.89 21.08 -22.43
C ASN A 320 12.21 21.02 -23.19
N GLU A 321 12.32 20.22 -24.26
CA GLU A 321 13.49 20.23 -25.14
C GLU A 321 13.72 21.60 -25.79
N LEU A 322 12.66 22.22 -26.31
CA LEU A 322 12.71 23.58 -26.87
C LEU A 322 13.09 24.62 -25.81
N LEU A 323 12.58 24.47 -24.59
CA LEU A 323 12.93 25.33 -23.46
C LEU A 323 14.42 25.20 -23.11
N ILE A 324 14.96 23.98 -23.06
CA ILE A 324 16.39 23.74 -22.78
C ILE A 324 17.26 24.34 -23.88
N GLN A 325 16.88 24.17 -25.16
CA GLN A 325 17.58 24.77 -26.31
C GLN A 325 17.61 26.29 -26.24
N ALA A 326 16.51 26.92 -25.82
CA ALA A 326 16.45 28.37 -25.62
C ALA A 326 17.28 28.85 -24.40
N ARG A 327 17.72 27.95 -23.51
CA ARG A 327 18.47 28.24 -22.28
C ARG A 327 19.96 27.88 -22.36
N THR A 328 20.45 27.28 -23.44
CA THR A 328 21.68 26.46 -23.42
C THR A 328 23.00 27.23 -23.26
N ASP A 329 23.02 28.55 -23.44
CA ASP A 329 24.26 29.34 -23.50
C ASP A 329 24.73 29.96 -22.17
N ASP A 330 24.01 29.77 -21.05
CA ASP A 330 24.40 30.35 -19.76
C ASP A 330 24.88 29.29 -18.72
N PRO A 331 26.17 29.28 -18.35
CA PRO A 331 26.71 28.33 -17.37
C PRO A 331 26.18 28.57 -15.94
N VAL A 332 25.79 29.79 -15.58
CA VAL A 332 25.25 30.12 -14.24
C VAL A 332 23.82 29.59 -14.11
N LEU A 333 23.01 29.68 -15.18
CA LEU A 333 21.67 29.09 -15.21
C LEU A 333 21.70 27.57 -15.08
N LYS A 334 22.68 26.88 -15.67
CA LYS A 334 22.85 25.42 -15.53
C LYS A 334 23.19 25.02 -14.10
N GLN A 335 24.09 25.75 -13.43
CA GLN A 335 24.44 25.47 -12.03
C GLN A 335 23.27 25.75 -11.09
N ARG A 336 22.54 26.85 -11.31
CA ARG A 336 21.33 27.18 -10.57
C ARG A 336 20.25 26.12 -10.71
N GLU A 337 20.02 25.65 -11.93
CA GLU A 337 19.06 24.57 -12.20
C GLU A 337 19.45 23.26 -11.53
N ALA A 338 20.72 22.87 -11.59
CA ALA A 338 21.22 21.68 -10.91
C ALA A 338 21.05 21.76 -9.38
N ALA A 339 21.29 22.93 -8.77
CA ALA A 339 21.07 23.14 -7.35
C ALA A 339 19.58 23.02 -6.96
N LEU A 340 18.69 23.66 -7.73
CA LEU A 340 17.24 23.56 -7.51
C LEU A 340 16.71 22.14 -7.75
N GLN A 341 17.27 21.41 -8.73
CA GLN A 341 17.00 20.00 -9.00
C GLN A 341 17.34 19.12 -7.80
N SER A 342 18.53 19.32 -7.23
CA SER A 342 18.98 18.55 -6.07
C SER A 342 18.03 18.74 -4.87
N LEU A 343 17.62 19.99 -4.61
CA LEU A 343 16.71 20.31 -3.51
C LEU A 343 15.28 19.77 -3.74
N ASP A 344 14.78 19.77 -4.98
CA ASP A 344 13.49 19.17 -5.30
C ASP A 344 13.52 17.63 -5.17
N LEU A 345 14.62 17.01 -5.60
CA LEU A 345 14.82 15.58 -5.44
C LEU A 345 14.89 15.21 -3.96
N ALA A 346 15.57 16.00 -3.13
CA ALA A 346 15.63 15.82 -1.68
C ALA A 346 14.23 15.81 -1.04
N TYR A 347 13.33 16.72 -1.44
CA TYR A 347 11.94 16.73 -0.97
C TYR A 347 11.21 15.41 -1.27
N HIS A 348 11.28 14.93 -2.52
CA HIS A 348 10.61 13.70 -2.90
C HIS A 348 11.20 12.46 -2.20
N ARG A 349 12.53 12.45 -2.01
CA ARG A 349 13.21 11.37 -1.27
C ARG A 349 12.81 11.36 0.20
N TYR A 350 12.66 12.53 0.84
CA TYR A 350 12.13 12.62 2.19
C TYR A 350 10.75 11.97 2.31
N LEU A 351 9.82 12.30 1.40
CA LEU A 351 8.46 11.73 1.41
C LEU A 351 8.46 10.22 1.15
N GLU A 352 9.30 9.74 0.23
CA GLU A 352 9.46 8.31 -0.05
C GLU A 352 9.94 7.56 1.20
N VAL A 353 10.99 8.06 1.86
CA VAL A 353 11.54 7.46 3.08
C VAL A 353 10.50 7.51 4.20
N LEU A 354 9.83 8.64 4.41
CA LEU A 354 8.77 8.77 5.41
C LEU A 354 7.66 7.73 5.18
N SER A 355 7.17 7.59 3.94
CA SER A 355 6.17 6.57 3.60
C SER A 355 6.66 5.16 3.93
N ASN A 356 7.86 4.79 3.48
CA ASN A 356 8.43 3.45 3.71
C ASN A 356 8.62 3.15 5.20
N VAL A 357 9.10 4.14 5.98
CA VAL A 357 9.31 3.99 7.43
C VAL A 357 7.96 3.84 8.16
N THR A 358 6.92 4.59 7.76
CA THR A 358 5.59 4.44 8.36
C THR A 358 4.96 3.08 8.06
N GLU A 359 5.22 2.51 6.88
CA GLU A 359 4.80 1.15 6.53
C GLU A 359 5.57 0.09 7.32
N GLY A 360 6.89 0.25 7.46
CA GLY A 360 7.73 -0.59 8.31
C GLY A 360 7.28 -0.60 9.77
N SER A 361 6.99 0.58 10.33
CA SER A 361 6.46 0.73 11.70
C SER A 361 5.17 -0.07 11.90
N LYS A 362 4.20 0.03 10.98
CA LYS A 362 2.95 -0.75 11.03
C LYS A 362 3.20 -2.25 10.96
N THR A 363 4.13 -2.68 10.11
CA THR A 363 4.48 -4.10 9.93
C THR A 363 5.05 -4.68 11.22
N HIS A 364 6.08 -4.04 11.79
CA HIS A 364 6.69 -4.49 13.05
C HIS A 364 5.74 -4.40 14.24
N PHE A 365 4.89 -3.37 14.29
CA PHE A 365 3.84 -3.27 15.31
C PHE A 365 2.85 -4.45 15.22
N GLY A 366 2.37 -4.77 14.02
CA GLY A 366 1.52 -5.92 13.78
C GLY A 366 2.18 -7.25 14.17
N MET A 367 3.49 -7.38 13.91
CA MET A 367 4.25 -8.57 14.32
C MET A 367 4.42 -8.66 15.82
N ASN A 368 4.74 -7.57 16.53
CA ASN A 368 4.78 -7.57 18.00
C ASN A 368 3.43 -7.96 18.61
N ALA A 369 2.31 -7.51 18.02
CA ALA A 369 0.98 -7.92 18.47
C ALA A 369 0.72 -9.42 18.22
N ALA A 370 1.04 -9.93 17.02
CA ALA A 370 0.84 -11.34 16.69
C ALA A 370 1.74 -12.29 17.49
N ALA A 371 3.01 -11.89 17.70
CA ALA A 371 3.98 -12.64 18.49
C ALA A 371 3.61 -12.63 19.99
N GLY A 372 3.18 -11.48 20.53
CA GLY A 372 2.72 -11.38 21.92
C GLY A 372 1.45 -12.19 22.21
N VAL A 373 0.48 -12.22 21.28
CA VAL A 373 -0.70 -13.09 21.41
C VAL A 373 -0.32 -14.56 21.36
N SER A 374 0.61 -14.94 20.47
CA SER A 374 1.08 -16.33 20.36
C SER A 374 1.86 -16.78 21.61
N TYR A 375 2.65 -15.89 22.20
CA TYR A 375 3.36 -16.14 23.46
C TYR A 375 2.39 -16.37 24.63
N ALA A 376 1.32 -15.58 24.73
CA ALA A 376 0.29 -15.77 25.76
C ALA A 376 -0.41 -17.13 25.62
N VAL A 377 -0.71 -17.56 24.39
CA VAL A 377 -1.33 -18.87 24.14
C VAL A 377 -0.37 -20.03 24.44
N ALA A 378 0.93 -19.88 24.18
CA ALA A 378 1.94 -20.91 24.47
C ALA A 378 2.23 -21.07 25.97
N ASN A 379 2.00 -20.03 26.79
CA ASN A 379 2.17 -20.09 28.25
C ASN A 379 0.92 -20.58 29.02
N GLU A 380 -0.25 -20.64 28.36
CA GLU A 380 -1.51 -21.08 28.96
C GLU A 380 -1.94 -22.51 28.57
N GLY A 381 -1.21 -23.17 27.67
CA GLY A 381 -1.40 -24.57 27.29
C GLY A 381 -0.38 -25.48 27.97
#